data_AF-A0A535V2D9-F1
#
_entry.id   AF-A0A535V2D9-F1
#
_cell.length_a   1.000
_cell.length_b   1.000
_cell.length_c   1.000
_cell.angle_alpha   90.00
_cell.angle_beta   90.00
_cell.angle_gamma   90.00
#
_symmetry.space_group_name_H-M   'P 1'
#
loop_
_entity.id
_entity.type
_entity.pdbx_description
1 polymer ?
#
loop_
_entity_poly.entity_id
_entity_poly.type
_entity_poly.pdbx_seq_one_letter_code
_entity_poly.pdbx_strand_id
1 'polypeptide(L)'
;MPPEGLQPIKLFYAYAHEDEHLHDELAKHLVLLQRQGFIESWYDRQILPGMEWKSEIEKQLTSARIIVLLISADFFFSDYCYSDEMGRALQQHELGEAWVLPVILRPVDWKKAPFAHLQCLPRDARPITTWSNQDEAFLSVAQGIRSLVDWLRTQPPPVKEQSKEEPSAEAPNTKERWLKEGNLLDDAGNYEGALVAFDFALRLDPHLSYAYLHKSLAFYSLKRFQEALDTCNQALRLDPSNAFAYITKGNLLNNMRRPEEALAACNEALRLDSYSAYTYSTIASALGLLGRFQETLGACDQALRLDPNHTAAHRVAGSALIRLQRHQEASRAIERALQLDPSDAQSYFNRGQVFLKFKYLFF
;
A
#
# COMPACT_ATOMS: atom_id res chain seq x y z
N MET A 1 36.29 -28.65 -7.25
CA MET A 1 36.09 -28.35 -5.82
C MET A 1 36.15 -26.84 -5.66
N PRO A 2 35.34 -26.23 -4.78
CA PRO A 2 35.48 -24.82 -4.47
C PRO A 2 36.86 -24.61 -3.80
N PRO A 3 37.48 -23.43 -3.92
CA PRO A 3 38.68 -23.10 -3.15
C PRO A 3 38.42 -23.35 -1.66
N GLU A 4 39.42 -23.89 -0.95
CA GLU A 4 39.32 -24.15 0.49
C GLU A 4 38.81 -22.91 1.25
N GLY A 5 37.72 -23.06 2.00
CA GLY A 5 37.19 -22.01 2.90
C GLY A 5 35.94 -21.26 2.44
N LEU A 6 35.41 -21.48 1.23
CA LEU A 6 34.16 -20.83 0.78
C LEU A 6 32.91 -21.62 1.19
N GLN A 7 32.08 -21.02 2.04
CA GLN A 7 30.77 -21.56 2.44
C GLN A 7 29.81 -21.65 1.23
N PRO A 8 28.93 -22.67 1.17
CA PRO A 8 27.91 -22.78 0.13
C PRO A 8 26.91 -21.62 0.22
N ILE A 9 26.38 -21.19 -0.92
CA ILE A 9 25.29 -20.21 -0.97
C ILE A 9 23.99 -20.93 -0.61
N LYS A 10 23.32 -20.45 0.45
CA LYS A 10 22.04 -21.01 0.89
C LYS A 10 20.89 -20.57 -0.02
N LEU A 11 20.14 -21.54 -0.53
CA LEU A 11 18.93 -21.37 -1.32
C LEU A 11 17.72 -21.72 -0.45
N PHE A 12 16.75 -20.82 -0.41
CA PHE A 12 15.43 -21.06 0.16
C PHE A 12 14.41 -21.16 -0.97
N TYR A 13 13.57 -22.18 -0.98
CA TYR A 13 12.50 -22.35 -1.97
C TYR A 13 11.16 -21.98 -1.36
N ALA A 14 10.43 -21.07 -2.01
CA ALA A 14 9.02 -20.81 -1.73
C ALA A 14 8.18 -21.36 -2.88
N TYR A 15 7.32 -22.34 -2.58
CA TYR A 15 6.51 -23.03 -3.58
C TYR A 15 5.25 -23.61 -2.96
N ALA A 16 4.21 -23.81 -3.77
CA ALA A 16 3.00 -24.51 -3.34
C ALA A 16 3.22 -26.02 -3.34
N HIS A 17 2.55 -26.73 -2.43
CA HIS A 17 2.69 -28.18 -2.27
C HIS A 17 2.40 -28.95 -3.57
N GLU A 18 1.45 -28.44 -4.35
CA GLU A 18 1.02 -28.96 -5.65
C GLU A 18 2.17 -28.99 -6.68
N ASP A 19 3.16 -28.12 -6.53
CA ASP A 19 4.30 -27.98 -7.43
C ASP A 19 5.56 -28.72 -6.95
N GLU A 20 5.47 -29.53 -5.88
CA GLU A 20 6.61 -30.25 -5.33
C GLU A 20 7.34 -31.11 -6.38
N HIS A 21 6.59 -31.80 -7.23
CA HIS A 21 7.19 -32.63 -8.28
C HIS A 21 8.11 -31.81 -9.22
N LEU A 22 7.78 -30.53 -9.49
CA LEU A 22 8.61 -29.65 -10.32
C LEU A 22 9.80 -29.09 -9.54
N HIS A 23 9.65 -28.85 -8.24
CA HIS A 23 10.76 -28.56 -7.35
C HIS A 23 11.78 -29.71 -7.36
N ASP A 24 11.31 -30.95 -7.23
CA ASP A 24 12.17 -32.15 -7.19
C ASP A 24 12.92 -32.36 -8.50
N GLU A 25 12.28 -32.12 -9.65
CA GLU A 25 12.98 -32.13 -10.94
C GLU A 25 14.06 -31.03 -10.99
N LEU A 26 13.74 -29.79 -10.60
CA LEU A 26 14.74 -28.72 -10.53
C LEU A 26 15.93 -29.09 -9.61
N ALA A 27 15.65 -29.73 -8.47
CA ALA A 27 16.69 -30.18 -7.54
C ALA A 27 17.64 -31.20 -8.18
N LYS A 28 17.14 -32.12 -9.02
CA LYS A 28 18.00 -33.06 -9.78
C LYS A 28 18.95 -32.32 -10.73
N HIS A 29 18.47 -31.28 -11.41
CA HIS A 29 19.28 -30.46 -12.31
C HIS A 29 20.32 -29.60 -11.57
N LEU A 30 20.09 -29.29 -10.30
CA LEU A 30 21.03 -28.56 -9.43
C LEU A 30 22.01 -29.46 -8.65
N VAL A 31 21.87 -30.79 -8.72
CA VAL A 31 22.65 -31.74 -7.90
C VAL A 31 24.17 -31.59 -8.07
N LEU A 32 24.63 -31.21 -9.27
CA LEU A 32 26.06 -30.99 -9.51
C LEU A 32 26.59 -29.76 -8.75
N LEU A 33 25.83 -28.65 -8.71
CA LEU A 33 26.20 -27.47 -7.93
C LEU A 33 26.22 -27.77 -6.44
N GLN A 34 25.26 -28.55 -5.96
CA GLN A 34 25.18 -28.96 -4.55
C GLN A 34 26.31 -29.90 -4.15
N ARG A 35 26.60 -30.95 -4.93
CA ARG A 35 27.72 -31.88 -4.69
C ARG A 35 29.08 -31.21 -4.75
N GLN A 36 29.19 -30.16 -5.56
CA GLN A 36 30.40 -29.33 -5.63
C GLN A 36 30.47 -28.26 -4.53
N GLY A 37 29.49 -28.20 -3.61
CA GLY A 37 29.49 -27.25 -2.49
C GLY A 37 29.29 -25.80 -2.89
N PHE A 38 28.74 -25.53 -4.08
CA PHE A 38 28.42 -24.15 -4.49
C PHE A 38 27.14 -23.65 -3.83
N ILE A 39 26.17 -24.55 -3.62
CA ILE A 39 24.86 -24.25 -3.05
C ILE A 39 24.49 -25.25 -1.96
N GLU A 40 23.64 -24.80 -1.04
CA GLU A 40 22.95 -25.62 -0.04
C GLU A 40 21.47 -25.28 -0.13
N SER A 41 20.61 -26.28 -0.34
CA SER A 41 19.17 -26.10 -0.54
C SER A 41 18.38 -26.46 0.71
N TRP A 42 17.50 -25.56 1.13
CA TRP A 42 16.54 -25.79 2.21
C TRP A 42 15.10 -25.60 1.70
N TYR A 43 14.18 -26.44 2.18
CA TYR A 43 12.73 -26.35 1.95
C TYR A 43 11.94 -26.88 3.15
N ASP A 44 10.67 -26.50 3.25
CA ASP A 44 9.79 -26.66 4.42
C ASP A 44 9.67 -28.10 4.96
N ARG A 45 9.77 -29.12 4.12
CA ARG A 45 9.75 -30.54 4.54
C ARG A 45 10.98 -30.99 5.32
N GLN A 46 12.01 -30.15 5.44
CA GLN A 46 13.16 -30.42 6.31
C GLN A 46 12.88 -30.09 7.79
N ILE A 47 11.69 -29.59 8.11
CA ILE A 47 11.26 -29.30 9.48
C ILE A 47 10.87 -30.60 10.19
N LEU A 48 11.52 -30.85 11.33
CA LEU A 48 11.29 -32.07 12.12
C LEU A 48 10.03 -31.96 12.99
N PRO A 49 9.34 -33.08 13.28
CA PRO A 49 8.25 -33.11 14.24
C PRO A 49 8.67 -32.49 15.59
N GLY A 50 7.90 -31.53 16.08
CA GLY A 50 8.17 -30.80 17.33
C GLY A 50 8.88 -29.44 17.15
N MET A 51 9.29 -29.09 15.94
CA MET A 51 9.76 -27.73 15.61
C MET A 51 8.57 -26.83 15.26
N GLU A 52 8.65 -25.55 15.65
CA GLU A 52 7.63 -24.56 15.30
C GLU A 52 7.86 -24.14 13.83
N TRP A 53 6.84 -24.38 13.00
CA TRP A 53 6.94 -24.28 11.54
C TRP A 53 7.35 -22.87 11.10
N LYS A 54 6.73 -21.84 11.67
CA LYS A 54 6.96 -20.44 11.31
C LYS A 54 8.39 -20.02 11.66
N SER A 55 8.83 -20.30 12.87
CA SER A 55 10.17 -19.93 13.36
C SER A 55 11.30 -20.58 12.56
N GLU A 56 11.16 -21.83 12.12
CA GLU A 56 12.22 -22.47 11.33
C GLU A 56 12.25 -21.90 9.90
N ILE A 57 11.09 -21.64 9.30
CA ILE A 57 11.06 -20.97 8.00
C ILE A 57 11.67 -19.58 8.08
N GLU A 58 11.28 -18.79 9.07
CA GLU A 58 11.83 -17.45 9.25
C GLU A 58 13.35 -17.45 9.39
N LYS A 59 13.88 -18.40 10.16
CA LYS A 59 15.33 -18.60 10.33
C LYS A 59 16.00 -18.95 9.00
N GLN A 60 15.40 -19.82 8.21
CA GLN A 60 15.97 -20.32 6.96
C GLN A 60 15.91 -19.26 5.86
N LEU A 61 14.76 -18.58 5.73
CA LEU A 61 14.56 -17.40 4.89
C LEU A 61 15.59 -16.31 5.23
N THR A 62 15.80 -16.03 6.52
CA THR A 62 16.80 -15.04 6.98
C THR A 62 18.23 -15.48 6.70
N SER A 63 18.51 -16.79 6.72
CA SER A 63 19.86 -17.31 6.48
C SER A 63 20.21 -17.42 4.99
N ALA A 64 19.20 -17.52 4.12
CA ALA A 64 19.36 -17.66 2.68
C ALA A 64 20.04 -16.44 2.06
N ARG A 65 20.70 -16.67 0.93
CA ARG A 65 21.29 -15.61 0.08
C ARG A 65 20.66 -15.60 -1.32
N ILE A 66 19.98 -16.69 -1.70
CA ILE A 66 19.08 -16.74 -2.86
C ILE A 66 17.73 -17.28 -2.37
N ILE A 67 16.65 -16.62 -2.77
CA ILE A 67 15.27 -17.02 -2.48
C ILE A 67 14.60 -17.33 -3.81
N VAL A 68 14.30 -18.60 -4.06
CA VAL A 68 13.72 -19.09 -5.30
C VAL A 68 12.21 -19.15 -5.14
N LEU A 69 11.48 -18.34 -5.90
CA LEU A 69 10.02 -18.37 -5.91
C LEU A 69 9.55 -19.25 -7.08
N LEU A 70 8.91 -20.38 -6.80
CA LEU A 70 8.39 -21.26 -7.85
C LEU A 70 6.95 -20.86 -8.18
N ILE A 71 6.78 -20.15 -9.30
CA ILE A 71 5.55 -19.42 -9.63
C ILE A 71 4.58 -20.31 -10.42
N SER A 72 3.37 -20.43 -9.87
CA SER A 72 2.21 -21.12 -10.45
C SER A 72 0.91 -20.45 -9.97
N ALA A 73 -0.24 -20.93 -10.45
CA ALA A 73 -1.54 -20.53 -9.89
C ALA A 73 -1.69 -20.94 -8.42
N ASP A 74 -1.18 -22.13 -8.05
CA ASP A 74 -1.25 -22.66 -6.69
C ASP A 74 -0.34 -21.87 -5.73
N PHE A 75 0.81 -21.37 -6.22
CA PHE A 75 1.67 -20.45 -5.47
C PHE A 75 0.94 -19.18 -5.03
N PHE A 76 0.11 -18.60 -5.92
CA PHE A 76 -0.68 -17.40 -5.60
C PHE A 76 -1.93 -17.72 -4.76
N PHE A 77 -2.43 -18.95 -4.81
CA PHE A 77 -3.54 -19.39 -3.98
C PHE A 77 -3.11 -19.71 -2.54
N SER A 78 -1.84 -20.06 -2.32
CA SER A 78 -1.27 -20.29 -1.00
C SER A 78 -1.11 -18.99 -0.21
N ASP A 79 -1.91 -18.80 0.83
CA ASP A 79 -1.84 -17.65 1.76
C ASP A 79 -0.44 -17.49 2.36
N TYR A 80 0.27 -18.59 2.57
CA TYR A 80 1.55 -18.64 3.25
C TYR A 80 2.71 -18.12 2.38
N CYS A 81 2.78 -18.55 1.12
CA CYS A 81 3.86 -18.17 0.21
C CYS A 81 3.72 -16.76 -0.36
N TYR A 82 2.48 -16.27 -0.52
CA TYR A 82 2.22 -14.96 -1.13
C TYR A 82 2.23 -13.79 -0.14
N SER A 83 1.86 -13.99 1.14
CA SER A 83 1.65 -12.87 2.05
C SER A 83 2.92 -12.46 2.83
N ASP A 84 3.38 -13.28 3.76
CA ASP A 84 4.41 -12.91 4.74
C ASP A 84 5.85 -13.18 4.24
N GLU A 85 6.07 -14.33 3.60
CA GLU A 85 7.39 -14.76 3.15
C GLU A 85 7.86 -13.95 1.94
N MET A 86 6.97 -13.72 0.97
CA MET A 86 7.29 -12.96 -0.23
C MET A 86 7.62 -11.50 0.11
N GLY A 87 6.90 -10.88 1.05
CA GLY A 87 7.20 -9.53 1.51
C GLY A 87 8.61 -9.42 2.10
N ARG A 88 8.96 -10.34 3.00
CA ARG A 88 10.31 -10.40 3.60
C ARG A 88 11.39 -10.72 2.57
N ALA A 89 11.13 -11.63 1.65
CA ALA A 89 12.06 -12.01 0.59
C ALA A 89 12.38 -10.81 -0.31
N LEU A 90 11.36 -10.07 -0.74
CA LEU A 90 11.52 -8.88 -1.57
C LEU A 90 12.25 -7.77 -0.84
N GLN A 91 11.98 -7.60 0.44
CA GLN A 91 12.74 -6.65 1.25
C GLN A 91 14.23 -7.01 1.38
N GLN A 92 14.55 -8.29 1.64
CA GLN A 92 15.95 -8.71 1.66
C GLN A 92 16.62 -8.53 0.31
N HIS A 93 15.85 -8.64 -0.79
CA HIS A 93 16.32 -8.33 -2.14
C HIS A 93 16.65 -6.85 -2.33
N GLU A 94 15.77 -5.95 -1.90
CA GLU A 94 15.99 -4.51 -1.95
C GLU A 94 17.20 -4.06 -1.11
N LEU A 95 17.43 -4.73 0.04
CA LEU A 95 18.58 -4.48 0.91
C LEU A 95 19.88 -5.14 0.42
N GLY A 96 19.84 -5.96 -0.63
CA GLY A 96 20.99 -6.72 -1.13
C GLY A 96 21.46 -7.85 -0.19
N GLU A 97 20.66 -8.20 0.81
CA GLU A 97 20.93 -9.26 1.80
C GLU A 97 20.67 -10.66 1.23
N ALA A 98 19.68 -10.77 0.36
CA ALA A 98 19.35 -11.98 -0.40
C ALA A 98 18.94 -11.60 -1.83
N TRP A 99 18.79 -12.60 -2.70
CA TRP A 99 18.40 -12.38 -4.10
C TRP A 99 17.15 -13.18 -4.43
N VAL A 100 16.05 -12.48 -4.69
CA VAL A 100 14.79 -13.11 -5.11
C VAL A 100 14.86 -13.48 -6.57
N LEU A 101 14.56 -14.74 -6.87
CA LEU A 101 14.62 -15.32 -8.20
C LEU A 101 13.28 -15.99 -8.53
N PRO A 102 12.40 -15.31 -9.28
CA PRO A 102 11.17 -15.92 -9.75
C PRO A 102 11.46 -16.98 -10.82
N VAL A 103 10.93 -18.20 -10.65
CA VAL A 103 10.99 -19.30 -11.62
C VAL A 103 9.57 -19.63 -12.06
N ILE A 104 9.25 -19.41 -13.33
CA ILE A 104 7.91 -19.62 -13.86
C ILE A 104 7.71 -21.11 -14.15
N LEU A 105 7.00 -21.81 -13.26
CA LEU A 105 6.71 -23.22 -13.41
C LEU A 105 5.56 -23.46 -14.38
N ARG A 106 4.43 -22.79 -14.14
CA ARG A 106 3.15 -23.02 -14.84
C ARG A 106 2.59 -21.71 -15.40
N PRO A 107 1.77 -21.76 -16.47
CA PRO A 107 1.11 -20.57 -17.00
C PRO A 107 0.26 -19.88 -15.93
N VAL A 108 0.54 -18.61 -15.66
CA VAL A 108 -0.20 -17.78 -14.71
C VAL A 108 0.03 -16.30 -15.00
N ASP A 109 -0.94 -15.43 -14.68
CA ASP A 109 -0.77 -13.98 -14.77
C ASP A 109 0.00 -13.44 -13.55
N TRP A 110 1.32 -13.42 -13.66
CA TRP A 110 2.22 -12.90 -12.61
C TRP A 110 2.68 -11.46 -12.89
N LYS A 111 2.25 -10.82 -13.99
CA LYS A 111 2.80 -9.52 -14.43
C LYS A 111 2.44 -8.35 -13.50
N LYS A 112 1.47 -8.55 -12.61
CA LYS A 112 1.08 -7.59 -11.56
C LYS A 112 1.56 -7.99 -10.17
N ALA A 113 2.32 -9.08 -10.05
CA ALA A 113 2.86 -9.51 -8.77
C ALA A 113 3.94 -8.51 -8.28
N PRO A 114 4.16 -8.38 -6.96
CA PRO A 114 5.18 -7.47 -6.40
C PRO A 114 6.60 -7.68 -6.96
N PHE A 115 6.95 -8.92 -7.33
CA PHE A 115 8.24 -9.28 -7.94
C PHE A 115 8.28 -9.12 -9.47
N ALA A 116 7.23 -8.62 -10.14
CA ALA A 116 7.13 -8.64 -11.59
C ALA A 116 8.20 -7.80 -12.32
N HIS A 117 8.86 -6.89 -11.60
CA HIS A 117 9.98 -6.08 -12.08
C HIS A 117 11.31 -6.85 -12.08
N LEU A 118 11.39 -8.03 -11.46
CA LEU A 118 12.58 -8.87 -11.39
C LEU A 118 12.72 -9.76 -12.64
N GLN A 119 13.96 -10.03 -13.04
CA GLN A 119 14.25 -10.99 -14.11
C GLN A 119 13.91 -12.40 -13.63
N CYS A 120 12.90 -13.01 -14.25
CA CYS A 120 12.54 -14.39 -13.97
C CYS A 120 13.38 -15.40 -14.77
N LEU A 121 13.29 -16.66 -14.36
CA LEU A 121 13.75 -17.83 -15.10
C LEU A 121 12.54 -18.70 -15.55
N PRO A 122 12.58 -19.34 -16.72
CA PRO A 122 13.52 -19.09 -17.81
C PRO A 122 13.52 -17.61 -18.26
N ARG A 123 14.61 -17.13 -18.89
CA ARG A 123 14.79 -15.69 -19.17
C ARG A 123 13.72 -15.08 -20.09
N ASP A 124 13.14 -15.91 -20.96
CA ASP A 124 12.01 -15.57 -21.84
C ASP A 124 10.65 -15.65 -21.12
N ALA A 125 10.66 -15.97 -19.82
CA ALA A 125 9.49 -16.20 -18.98
C ALA A 125 8.56 -17.32 -19.44
N ARG A 126 9.02 -18.21 -20.33
CA ARG A 126 8.21 -19.34 -20.78
C ARG A 126 8.04 -20.34 -19.64
N PRO A 127 6.80 -20.66 -19.21
CA PRO A 127 6.60 -21.59 -18.10
C PRO A 127 7.17 -22.97 -18.41
N ILE A 128 7.88 -23.57 -17.44
CA ILE A 128 8.56 -24.87 -17.58
C ILE A 128 7.64 -25.93 -18.16
N THR A 129 6.39 -26.02 -17.67
CA THR A 129 5.44 -27.05 -18.13
C THR A 129 5.01 -26.93 -19.58
N THR A 130 5.30 -25.81 -20.26
CA THR A 130 4.96 -25.59 -21.68
C THR A 130 6.10 -25.92 -22.65
N TRP A 131 7.28 -26.30 -22.15
CA TRP A 131 8.39 -26.72 -22.99
C TRP A 131 8.13 -28.11 -23.57
N SER A 132 8.52 -28.33 -24.83
CA SER A 132 8.45 -29.66 -25.45
C SER A 132 9.34 -30.68 -24.74
N ASN A 133 10.47 -30.20 -24.20
CA ASN A 133 11.38 -30.96 -23.38
C ASN A 133 11.57 -30.22 -22.04
N GLN A 134 11.04 -30.75 -20.95
CA GLN A 134 11.14 -30.11 -19.64
C GLN A 134 12.58 -30.13 -19.09
N ASP A 135 13.40 -31.11 -19.46
CA ASP A 135 14.81 -31.14 -19.06
C ASP A 135 15.60 -29.96 -19.63
N GLU A 136 15.27 -29.51 -20.83
CA GLU A 136 15.86 -28.28 -21.41
C GLU A 136 15.41 -27.04 -20.65
N ALA A 137 14.17 -27.00 -20.18
CA ALA A 137 13.64 -25.91 -19.37
C ALA A 137 14.34 -25.85 -18.01
N PHE A 138 14.44 -26.98 -17.31
CA PHE A 138 15.14 -27.07 -16.03
C PHE A 138 16.64 -26.82 -16.17
N LEU A 139 17.28 -27.26 -17.25
CA LEU A 139 18.67 -26.92 -17.57
C LEU A 139 18.84 -25.40 -17.73
N SER A 140 17.93 -24.72 -18.43
CA SER A 140 17.94 -23.27 -18.58
C SER A 140 17.84 -22.55 -17.22
N VAL A 141 16.95 -23.02 -16.34
CA VAL A 141 16.84 -22.51 -14.96
C VAL A 141 18.13 -22.76 -14.17
N ALA A 142 18.68 -23.97 -14.22
CA ALA A 142 19.90 -24.34 -13.51
C ALA A 142 21.12 -23.51 -13.98
N GLN A 143 21.22 -23.21 -15.27
CA GLN A 143 22.24 -22.31 -15.82
C GLN A 143 22.07 -20.87 -15.34
N GLY A 144 20.82 -20.39 -15.22
CA GLY A 144 20.50 -19.10 -14.63
C GLY A 144 20.92 -19.02 -13.15
N ILE A 145 20.57 -20.02 -12.36
CA ILE A 145 20.97 -20.14 -10.95
C ILE A 145 22.49 -20.19 -10.81
N ARG A 146 23.18 -20.98 -11.64
CA ARG A 146 24.66 -21.03 -11.67
C ARG A 146 25.25 -19.64 -11.91
N SER A 147 24.75 -18.92 -12.92
CA SER A 147 25.25 -17.59 -13.26
C SER A 147 25.08 -16.61 -12.09
N LEU A 148 23.95 -16.67 -11.39
CA LEU A 148 23.69 -15.88 -10.19
C LEU A 148 24.64 -16.25 -9.04
N VAL A 149 24.85 -17.55 -8.80
CA VAL A 149 25.77 -18.07 -7.78
C VAL A 149 27.21 -17.63 -8.05
N ASP A 150 27.67 -17.73 -9.29
CA ASP A 150 29.00 -17.31 -9.71
C ASP A 150 29.18 -15.80 -9.50
N TRP A 151 28.18 -15.00 -9.87
CA TRP A 151 28.19 -13.56 -9.63
C TRP A 151 28.21 -13.24 -8.12
N LEU A 152 27.35 -13.86 -7.30
CA LEU A 152 27.29 -13.62 -5.86
C LEU A 152 28.59 -13.97 -5.12
N ARG A 153 29.36 -14.94 -5.63
CA ARG A 153 30.68 -15.27 -5.09
C ARG A 153 31.73 -14.19 -5.34
N THR A 154 31.51 -13.31 -6.32
CA THR A 154 32.35 -12.12 -6.53
C THR A 154 31.92 -10.93 -5.66
N GLN A 155 30.71 -10.99 -5.07
CA GLN A 155 30.18 -9.95 -4.21
C GLN A 155 30.60 -10.18 -2.75
N PRO A 156 30.86 -9.11 -1.97
CA PRO A 156 31.10 -9.24 -0.54
C PRO A 156 29.91 -9.93 0.13
N PRO A 157 30.13 -10.72 1.19
CA PRO A 157 29.03 -11.28 1.96
C PRO A 157 28.15 -10.13 2.48
N PRO A 158 26.82 -10.28 2.44
CA PRO A 158 25.93 -9.25 2.96
C PRO A 158 26.25 -9.01 4.44
N VAL A 159 26.42 -7.73 4.82
CA VAL A 159 26.61 -7.34 6.21
C VAL A 159 25.24 -7.49 6.88
N LYS A 160 24.96 -8.70 7.39
CA LYS A 160 23.79 -8.95 8.24
C LYS A 160 24.14 -8.37 9.61
N GLU A 161 23.60 -7.21 9.96
CA GLU A 161 23.89 -6.53 11.23
C GLU A 161 23.67 -7.50 12.40
N GLN A 162 24.76 -7.81 13.11
CA GLN A 162 24.72 -8.56 14.37
C GLN A 162 24.65 -7.56 15.53
N SER A 163 23.68 -7.79 16.41
CA SER A 163 23.37 -7.06 17.65
C SER A 163 24.58 -6.49 18.41
N LYS A 164 24.68 -5.15 18.45
CA LYS A 164 25.33 -4.38 19.53
C LYS A 164 24.56 -3.08 19.78
N GLU A 165 24.49 -2.74 21.06
CA GLU A 165 23.79 -1.62 21.69
C GLU A 165 23.96 -0.27 20.95
N GLU A 166 22.86 0.49 20.87
CA GLU A 166 22.71 1.81 20.24
C GLU A 166 23.69 2.89 20.76
N PRO A 167 24.11 3.86 19.91
CA PRO A 167 23.28 5.07 19.70
C PRO A 167 23.24 5.63 18.25
N SER A 168 22.00 5.88 17.79
CA SER A 168 21.54 6.83 16.74
C SER A 168 22.00 6.70 15.26
N ALA A 169 20.97 6.55 14.40
CA ALA A 169 20.88 6.67 12.92
C ALA A 169 21.51 5.51 12.10
N GLU A 170 20.80 4.65 11.35
CA GLU A 170 19.45 4.62 10.77
C GLU A 170 18.87 3.19 10.90
N ALA A 171 17.65 3.03 11.45
CA ALA A 171 17.11 1.73 11.87
C ALA A 171 16.60 0.83 10.71
N PRO A 172 16.84 -0.50 10.76
CA PRO A 172 16.33 -1.46 9.78
C PRO A 172 14.87 -1.84 10.09
N ASN A 173 14.00 -1.78 9.09
CA ASN A 173 12.71 -2.47 8.99
C ASN A 173 11.73 -2.38 10.20
N THR A 174 11.48 -1.18 10.70
CA THR A 174 10.50 -0.97 11.77
C THR A 174 9.13 -0.55 11.22
N LYS A 175 8.07 -0.73 12.00
CA LYS A 175 6.72 -0.21 11.67
C LYS A 175 6.75 1.31 11.44
N GLU A 176 7.63 2.03 12.16
CA GLU A 176 7.84 3.47 12.01
C GLU A 176 8.43 3.84 10.64
N ARG A 177 9.32 3.01 10.07
CA ARG A 177 9.85 3.21 8.71
C ARG A 177 8.75 3.06 7.67
N TRP A 178 7.93 2.02 7.75
CA TRP A 178 6.82 1.80 6.81
C TRP A 178 5.74 2.88 6.92
N LEU A 179 5.48 3.37 8.14
CA LEU A 179 4.64 4.56 8.35
C LEU A 179 5.21 5.80 7.66
N LYS A 180 6.53 6.05 7.82
CA LYS A 180 7.20 7.18 7.20
C LYS A 180 7.18 7.07 5.67
N GLU A 181 7.49 5.90 5.13
CA GLU A 181 7.44 5.63 3.69
C GLU A 181 6.02 5.83 3.13
N GLY A 182 5.01 5.30 3.82
CA GLY A 182 3.62 5.47 3.43
C GLY A 182 3.21 6.95 3.38
N ASN A 183 3.63 7.75 4.36
CA ASN A 183 3.38 9.19 4.35
C ASN A 183 4.11 9.90 3.19
N LEU A 184 5.38 9.55 2.92
CA LEU A 184 6.13 10.13 1.81
C LEU A 184 5.52 9.80 0.45
N LEU A 185 5.03 8.56 0.28
CA LEU A 185 4.34 8.12 -0.94
C LEU A 185 2.99 8.83 -1.10
N ASP A 186 2.24 9.02 -0.01
CA ASP A 186 0.98 9.78 0.00
C ASP A 186 1.20 11.24 -0.40
N ASP A 187 2.21 11.89 0.18
CA ASP A 187 2.62 13.27 -0.16
C ASP A 187 3.08 13.39 -1.62
N ALA A 188 3.71 12.35 -2.17
CA ALA A 188 4.10 12.27 -3.58
C ALA A 188 2.93 11.95 -4.53
N GLY A 189 1.72 11.71 -4.00
CA GLY A 189 0.53 11.32 -4.76
C GLY A 189 0.53 9.87 -5.24
N ASN A 190 1.49 9.04 -4.80
CA ASN A 190 1.53 7.62 -5.07
C ASN A 190 0.70 6.85 -4.02
N TYR A 191 -0.62 7.03 -4.08
CA TYR A 191 -1.54 6.49 -3.09
C TYR A 191 -1.54 4.96 -3.04
N GLU A 192 -1.40 4.27 -4.18
CA GLU A 192 -1.31 2.80 -4.19
C GLU A 192 -0.03 2.29 -3.50
N GLY A 193 1.10 2.97 -3.70
CA GLY A 193 2.34 2.69 -2.96
C GLY A 193 2.18 2.97 -1.46
N ALA A 194 1.52 4.07 -1.10
CA ALA A 194 1.24 4.41 0.29
C ALA A 194 0.39 3.34 0.99
N LEU A 195 -0.65 2.83 0.31
CA LEU A 195 -1.47 1.73 0.82
C LEU A 195 -0.64 0.48 1.13
N VAL A 196 0.27 0.09 0.23
CA VAL A 196 1.17 -1.05 0.43
C VAL A 196 2.08 -0.83 1.65
N ALA A 197 2.67 0.36 1.78
CA ALA A 197 3.52 0.69 2.92
C ALA A 197 2.73 0.68 4.25
N PHE A 198 1.52 1.23 4.30
CA PHE A 198 0.66 1.15 5.48
C PHE A 198 0.24 -0.29 5.81
N ASP A 199 0.03 -1.13 4.79
CA ASP A 199 -0.24 -2.55 5.00
C ASP A 199 0.94 -3.29 5.61
N PHE A 200 2.18 -2.99 5.18
CA PHE A 200 3.36 -3.52 5.85
C PHE A 200 3.46 -3.04 7.31
N ALA A 201 3.22 -1.76 7.59
CA ALA A 201 3.20 -1.25 8.96
C ALA A 201 2.16 -1.97 9.83
N LEU A 202 0.95 -2.19 9.30
CA LEU A 202 -0.16 -2.85 9.99
C LEU A 202 0.05 -4.35 10.18
N ARG A 203 0.80 -5.02 9.29
CA ARG A 203 1.21 -6.42 9.49
C ARG A 203 2.19 -6.57 10.65
N LEU A 204 3.08 -5.58 10.83
CA LEU A 204 4.03 -5.55 11.95
C LEU A 204 3.33 -5.19 13.27
N ASP A 205 2.37 -4.27 13.23
CA ASP A 205 1.58 -3.89 14.39
C ASP A 205 0.13 -3.52 14.00
N PRO A 206 -0.83 -4.44 14.21
CA PRO A 206 -2.24 -4.21 13.92
C PRO A 206 -2.91 -3.16 14.81
N HIS A 207 -2.26 -2.66 15.86
CA HIS A 207 -2.83 -1.69 16.80
C HIS A 207 -2.47 -0.23 16.46
N LEU A 208 -1.90 0.01 15.28
CA LEU A 208 -1.56 1.36 14.80
C LEU A 208 -2.80 2.09 14.26
N SER A 209 -3.53 2.77 15.14
CA SER A 209 -4.66 3.63 14.74
C SER A 209 -4.25 4.65 13.66
N TYR A 210 -3.07 5.25 13.81
CA TYR A 210 -2.51 6.20 12.83
C TYR A 210 -2.36 5.57 11.43
N ALA A 211 -1.86 4.34 11.32
CA ALA A 211 -1.70 3.66 10.03
C ALA A 211 -3.05 3.45 9.33
N TYR A 212 -4.08 3.00 10.07
CA TYR A 212 -5.44 2.85 9.52
C TYR A 212 -6.04 4.17 9.05
N LEU A 213 -5.81 5.25 9.80
CA LEU A 213 -6.29 6.59 9.45
C LEU A 213 -5.63 7.10 8.15
N HIS A 214 -4.32 6.97 8.02
CA HIS A 214 -3.62 7.39 6.80
C HIS A 214 -3.94 6.48 5.61
N LYS A 215 -4.12 5.18 5.84
CA LYS A 215 -4.64 4.25 4.82
C LYS A 215 -6.03 4.68 4.32
N SER A 216 -6.90 5.15 5.22
CA SER A 216 -8.22 5.69 4.86
C SER A 216 -8.12 6.93 3.96
N LEU A 217 -7.19 7.84 4.26
CA LEU A 217 -6.94 9.03 3.44
C LEU A 217 -6.40 8.66 2.04
N ALA A 218 -5.49 7.69 1.95
CA ALA A 218 -4.99 7.20 0.66
C ALA A 218 -6.14 6.58 -0.18
N PHE A 219 -7.01 5.77 0.43
CA PHE A 219 -8.21 5.25 -0.25
C PHE A 219 -9.17 6.38 -0.67
N TYR A 220 -9.32 7.42 0.14
CA TYR A 220 -10.12 8.61 -0.21
C TYR A 220 -9.58 9.30 -1.47
N SER A 221 -8.26 9.51 -1.56
CA SER A 221 -7.60 10.10 -2.73
C SER A 221 -7.80 9.26 -3.99
N LEU A 222 -7.87 7.94 -3.85
CA LEU A 222 -8.21 6.98 -4.91
C LEU A 222 -9.71 6.88 -5.21
N LYS A 223 -10.56 7.66 -4.52
CA LYS A 223 -12.03 7.62 -4.61
C LYS A 223 -12.65 6.27 -4.22
N ARG A 224 -11.92 5.44 -3.46
CA ARG A 224 -12.36 4.14 -2.92
C ARG A 224 -13.06 4.35 -1.57
N PHE A 225 -14.19 5.05 -1.60
CA PHE A 225 -14.82 5.60 -0.38
C PHE A 225 -15.28 4.56 0.64
N GLN A 226 -15.74 3.38 0.19
CA GLN A 226 -16.17 2.32 1.12
C GLN A 226 -14.98 1.76 1.92
N GLU A 227 -13.88 1.44 1.23
CA GLU A 227 -12.66 0.92 1.88
C GLU A 227 -12.01 1.96 2.79
N ALA A 228 -12.06 3.24 2.38
CA ALA A 228 -11.68 4.36 3.22
C ALA A 228 -12.53 4.42 4.50
N LEU A 229 -13.86 4.25 4.39
CA LEU A 229 -14.74 4.26 5.56
C LEU A 229 -14.46 3.09 6.51
N ASP A 230 -14.22 1.90 5.95
CA ASP A 230 -13.94 0.69 6.74
C ASP A 230 -12.63 0.81 7.52
N THR A 231 -11.57 1.30 6.87
CA THR A 231 -10.27 1.58 7.52
C THR A 231 -10.35 2.73 8.52
N CYS A 232 -11.10 3.79 8.23
CA CYS A 232 -11.35 4.87 9.20
C CYS A 232 -12.07 4.34 10.46
N ASN A 233 -13.03 3.42 10.29
CA ASN A 233 -13.71 2.80 11.43
C ASN A 233 -12.78 1.88 12.24
N GLN A 234 -11.78 1.24 11.61
CA GLN A 234 -10.72 0.53 12.36
C GLN A 234 -9.89 1.49 13.20
N ALA A 235 -9.47 2.63 12.62
CA ALA A 235 -8.72 3.65 13.36
C ALA A 235 -9.50 4.13 14.59
N LEU A 236 -10.79 4.42 14.43
CA LEU A 236 -11.68 4.85 15.52
C LEU A 236 -11.97 3.75 16.56
N ARG A 237 -11.90 2.47 16.19
CA ARG A 237 -11.99 1.37 17.17
C ARG A 237 -10.76 1.33 18.08
N LEU A 238 -9.59 1.60 17.51
CA LEU A 238 -8.31 1.60 18.24
C LEU A 238 -8.11 2.88 19.04
N ASP A 239 -8.54 4.02 18.50
CA ASP A 239 -8.51 5.31 19.17
C ASP A 239 -9.85 6.06 18.98
N PRO A 240 -10.81 5.84 19.90
CA PRO A 240 -12.10 6.54 19.91
C PRO A 240 -12.00 8.04 20.24
N SER A 241 -10.82 8.54 20.65
CA SER A 241 -10.61 9.95 20.99
C SER A 241 -10.03 10.76 19.83
N ASN A 242 -9.79 10.13 18.68
CA ASN A 242 -9.25 10.78 17.51
C ASN A 242 -10.30 11.63 16.78
N ALA A 243 -10.36 12.92 17.11
CA ALA A 243 -11.31 13.84 16.50
C ALA A 243 -11.09 14.02 14.98
N PHE A 244 -9.84 13.96 14.52
CA PHE A 244 -9.54 14.05 13.09
C PHE A 244 -10.09 12.84 12.31
N ALA A 245 -10.03 11.64 12.87
CA ALA A 245 -10.65 10.45 12.27
C ALA A 245 -12.17 10.60 12.14
N TYR A 246 -12.85 11.23 13.10
CA TYR A 246 -14.28 11.55 12.99
C TYR A 246 -14.58 12.58 11.88
N ILE A 247 -13.73 13.59 11.68
CA ILE A 247 -13.85 14.55 10.57
C ILE A 247 -13.68 13.81 9.22
N THR A 248 -12.67 12.95 9.11
CA THR A 248 -12.41 12.12 7.93
C THR A 248 -13.61 11.22 7.62
N LYS A 249 -14.17 10.55 8.63
CA LYS A 249 -15.41 9.78 8.52
C LYS A 249 -16.57 10.62 8.01
N GLY A 250 -16.76 11.83 8.54
CA GLY A 250 -17.80 12.75 8.06
C GLY A 250 -17.64 13.12 6.59
N ASN A 251 -16.41 13.40 6.16
CA ASN A 251 -16.11 13.71 4.76
C ASN A 251 -16.39 12.52 3.83
N LEU A 252 -15.98 11.32 4.22
CA LEU A 252 -16.24 10.08 3.50
C LEU A 252 -17.74 9.83 3.32
N LEU A 253 -18.51 9.96 4.40
CA LEU A 253 -19.97 9.77 4.38
C LEU A 253 -20.67 10.80 3.48
N ASN A 254 -20.21 12.05 3.46
CA ASN A 254 -20.72 13.06 2.52
C ASN A 254 -20.48 12.66 1.06
N ASN A 255 -19.28 12.17 0.72
CA ASN A 255 -18.97 11.70 -0.63
C ASN A 255 -19.82 10.48 -1.03
N MET A 256 -20.19 9.65 -0.05
CA MET A 256 -21.11 8.53 -0.21
C MET A 256 -22.60 8.90 -0.16
N ARG A 257 -22.94 10.20 -0.10
CA ARG A 257 -24.32 10.70 0.00
C ARG A 257 -25.09 10.22 1.25
N ARG A 258 -24.39 10.10 2.39
CA ARG A 258 -24.95 9.75 3.71
C ARG A 258 -24.81 10.92 4.70
N PRO A 259 -25.44 12.08 4.44
CA PRO A 259 -25.17 13.32 5.18
C PRO A 259 -25.62 13.31 6.64
N GLU A 260 -26.65 12.56 7.02
CA GLU A 260 -27.09 12.45 8.41
C GLU A 260 -26.03 11.78 9.28
N GLU A 261 -25.44 10.68 8.79
CA GLU A 261 -24.34 10.00 9.46
C GLU A 261 -23.06 10.84 9.47
N ALA A 262 -22.84 11.63 8.40
CA ALA A 262 -21.73 12.58 8.35
C ALA A 262 -21.84 13.65 9.45
N LEU A 263 -23.04 14.19 9.68
CA LEU A 263 -23.30 15.14 10.77
C LEU A 263 -23.07 14.49 12.14
N ALA A 264 -23.53 13.25 12.34
CA ALA A 264 -23.29 12.53 13.58
C ALA A 264 -21.78 12.37 13.86
N ALA A 265 -20.99 11.99 12.85
CA ALA A 265 -19.53 11.89 12.99
C ALA A 265 -18.88 13.25 13.30
N CYS A 266 -19.30 14.33 12.62
CA CYS A 266 -18.76 15.67 12.90
C CYS A 266 -19.14 16.17 14.29
N ASN A 267 -20.32 15.82 14.81
CA ASN A 267 -20.72 16.16 16.17
C ASN A 267 -19.84 15.45 17.21
N GLU A 268 -19.44 14.20 16.97
CA GLU A 268 -18.44 13.53 17.82
C GLU A 268 -17.08 14.24 17.76
N ALA A 269 -16.64 14.68 16.58
CA ALA A 269 -15.41 15.47 16.48
C ALA A 269 -15.48 16.79 17.28
N LEU A 270 -16.63 17.48 17.24
CA LEU A 270 -16.86 18.69 18.03
C LEU A 270 -16.91 18.41 19.54
N ARG A 271 -17.48 17.27 19.96
CA ARG A 271 -17.49 16.84 21.36
C ARG A 271 -16.09 16.56 21.91
N LEU A 272 -15.16 16.19 21.03
CA LEU A 272 -13.73 16.03 21.32
C LEU A 272 -12.95 17.35 21.17
N ASP A 273 -13.64 18.49 21.19
CA ASP A 273 -13.10 19.85 21.09
C ASP A 273 -12.32 20.17 19.81
N SER A 274 -12.58 19.44 18.71
CA SER A 274 -11.94 19.71 17.41
C SER A 274 -12.67 20.78 16.60
N TYR A 275 -12.56 22.02 17.06
CA TYR A 275 -13.04 23.21 16.36
C TYR A 275 -12.06 23.64 15.27
N SER A 276 -12.19 23.05 14.08
CA SER A 276 -11.37 23.37 12.91
C SER A 276 -12.22 23.85 11.73
N ALA A 277 -11.61 24.62 10.83
CA ALA A 277 -12.25 25.02 9.58
C ALA A 277 -12.73 23.80 8.76
N TYR A 278 -11.94 22.70 8.79
CA TYR A 278 -12.31 21.43 8.17
C TYR A 278 -13.58 20.85 8.76
N THR A 279 -13.70 20.78 10.10
CA THR A 279 -14.91 20.27 10.78
C THR A 279 -16.16 21.00 10.30
N TYR A 280 -16.15 22.34 10.36
CA TYR A 280 -17.29 23.15 9.97
C TYR A 280 -17.58 23.09 8.47
N SER A 281 -16.56 22.97 7.61
CA SER A 281 -16.77 22.80 6.17
C SER A 281 -17.38 21.44 5.81
N THR A 282 -17.06 20.38 6.56
CA THR A 282 -17.68 19.05 6.40
C THR A 282 -19.12 19.08 6.87
N ILE A 283 -19.42 19.77 7.99
CA ILE A 283 -20.79 20.02 8.46
C ILE A 283 -21.59 20.81 7.41
N ALA A 284 -21.02 21.89 6.88
CA ALA A 284 -21.66 22.71 5.86
C ALA A 284 -22.01 21.90 4.61
N SER A 285 -21.09 21.03 4.17
CA SER A 285 -21.31 20.12 3.05
C SER A 285 -22.46 19.15 3.33
N ALA A 286 -22.52 18.55 4.51
CA ALA A 286 -23.60 17.65 4.90
C ALA A 286 -24.97 18.36 4.93
N LEU A 287 -25.05 19.55 5.55
CA LEU A 287 -26.25 20.38 5.55
C LEU A 287 -26.69 20.78 4.15
N GLY A 288 -25.74 21.06 3.26
CA GLY A 288 -26.02 21.39 1.86
C GLY A 288 -26.63 20.21 1.10
N LEU A 289 -26.16 18.99 1.36
CA LEU A 289 -26.75 17.76 0.82
C LEU A 289 -28.18 17.52 1.33
N LEU A 290 -28.47 17.92 2.57
CA LEU A 290 -29.81 17.87 3.17
C LEU A 290 -30.73 19.02 2.70
N GLY A 291 -30.23 19.96 1.90
CA GLY A 291 -31.00 21.14 1.47
C GLY A 291 -31.18 22.22 2.53
N ARG A 292 -30.49 22.12 3.67
CA ARG A 292 -30.56 23.07 4.80
C ARG A 292 -29.64 24.28 4.56
N PHE A 293 -29.88 25.00 3.46
CA PHE A 293 -28.93 25.96 2.90
C PHE A 293 -28.61 27.16 3.80
N GLN A 294 -29.54 27.64 4.63
CA GLN A 294 -29.23 28.72 5.57
C GLN A 294 -28.25 28.27 6.66
N GLU A 295 -28.43 27.05 7.16
CA GLU A 295 -27.52 26.46 8.15
C GLU A 295 -26.17 26.11 7.53
N THR A 296 -26.15 25.71 6.25
CA THR A 296 -24.91 25.59 5.46
C THR A 296 -24.11 26.89 5.49
N LEU A 297 -24.74 28.04 5.27
CA LEU A 297 -24.05 29.34 5.33
C LEU A 297 -23.51 29.63 6.74
N GLY A 298 -24.31 29.37 7.77
CA GLY A 298 -23.85 29.51 9.16
C GLY A 298 -22.61 28.66 9.46
N ALA A 299 -22.57 27.41 8.99
CA ALA A 299 -21.41 26.54 9.14
C ALA A 299 -20.20 27.01 8.29
N CYS A 300 -20.42 27.49 7.06
CA CYS A 300 -19.37 28.10 6.25
C CYS A 300 -18.78 29.35 6.94
N ASP A 301 -19.60 30.19 7.56
CA ASP A 301 -19.14 31.39 8.27
C ASP A 301 -18.29 31.05 9.50
N GLN A 302 -18.56 29.92 10.17
CA GLN A 302 -17.69 29.42 11.24
C GLN A 302 -16.36 28.93 10.66
N ALA A 303 -16.39 28.15 9.58
CA ALA A 303 -15.19 27.68 8.92
C ALA A 303 -14.29 28.84 8.46
N LEU A 304 -14.88 29.87 7.84
CA LEU A 304 -14.17 31.04 7.33
C LEU A 304 -13.70 32.00 8.42
N ARG A 305 -14.29 31.97 9.61
CA ARG A 305 -13.75 32.67 10.78
C ARG A 305 -12.46 32.02 11.29
N LEU A 306 -12.40 30.70 11.26
CA LEU A 306 -11.23 29.93 11.68
C LEU A 306 -10.12 29.98 10.62
N ASP A 307 -10.49 29.86 9.35
CA ASP A 307 -9.59 30.02 8.22
C ASP A 307 -10.28 30.79 7.07
N PRO A 308 -9.99 32.10 6.92
CA PRO A 308 -10.54 32.93 5.85
C PRO A 308 -10.18 32.47 4.44
N ASN A 309 -9.15 31.65 4.29
CA ASN A 309 -8.64 31.14 3.02
C ASN A 309 -9.06 29.68 2.76
N HIS A 310 -10.04 29.15 3.50
CA HIS A 310 -10.52 27.79 3.28
C HIS A 310 -11.36 27.68 2.00
N THR A 311 -10.73 27.22 0.91
CA THR A 311 -11.34 27.11 -0.44
C THR A 311 -12.68 26.37 -0.42
N ALA A 312 -12.75 25.24 0.30
CA ALA A 312 -13.96 24.41 0.33
C ALA A 312 -15.16 25.13 0.96
N ALA A 313 -14.95 25.96 2.00
CA ALA A 313 -16.04 26.72 2.61
C ALA A 313 -16.57 27.81 1.65
N HIS A 314 -15.70 28.53 0.95
CA HIS A 314 -16.10 29.48 -0.10
C HIS A 314 -16.91 28.80 -1.20
N ARG A 315 -16.45 27.63 -1.69
CA ARG A 315 -17.15 26.84 -2.71
C ARG A 315 -18.54 26.39 -2.24
N VAL A 316 -18.64 25.85 -1.03
CA VAL A 316 -19.90 25.35 -0.45
C VAL A 316 -20.87 26.51 -0.18
N ALA A 317 -20.37 27.64 0.34
CA ALA A 317 -21.16 28.86 0.51
C ALA A 317 -21.72 29.36 -0.83
N GLY A 318 -20.89 29.43 -1.87
CA GLY A 318 -21.34 29.78 -3.21
C GLY A 318 -22.45 28.87 -3.74
N SER A 319 -22.32 27.55 -3.55
CA SER A 319 -23.35 26.59 -3.94
C SER A 319 -24.67 26.80 -3.18
N ALA A 320 -24.61 27.02 -1.87
CA ALA A 320 -25.78 27.29 -1.04
C ALA A 320 -26.45 28.63 -1.42
N LEU A 321 -25.67 29.68 -1.69
CA LEU A 321 -26.17 30.99 -2.14
C LEU A 321 -26.89 30.92 -3.49
N ILE A 322 -26.40 30.09 -4.43
CA ILE A 322 -27.13 29.81 -5.69
C ILE A 322 -28.51 29.23 -5.40
N ARG A 323 -28.58 28.25 -4.48
CA ARG A 323 -29.86 27.59 -4.10
C ARG A 323 -30.82 28.56 -3.41
N LEU A 324 -30.29 29.52 -2.67
CA LEU A 324 -31.03 30.62 -2.02
C LEU A 324 -31.32 31.81 -2.95
N GLN A 325 -30.96 31.73 -4.24
CA GLN A 325 -31.11 32.81 -5.24
C GLN A 325 -30.34 34.11 -4.91
N ARG A 326 -29.34 34.04 -4.02
CA ARG A 326 -28.47 35.17 -3.64
C ARG A 326 -27.28 35.26 -4.59
N HIS A 327 -27.56 35.48 -5.88
CA HIS A 327 -26.60 35.30 -6.97
C HIS A 327 -25.36 36.22 -6.91
N GLN A 328 -25.52 37.46 -6.44
CA GLN A 328 -24.39 38.39 -6.32
C GLN A 328 -23.38 37.93 -5.26
N GLU A 329 -23.87 37.49 -4.11
CA GLU A 329 -23.03 36.95 -3.03
C GLU A 329 -22.41 35.62 -3.44
N ALA A 330 -23.17 34.77 -4.17
CA ALA A 330 -22.64 33.55 -4.74
C ALA A 330 -21.44 33.81 -5.65
N SER A 331 -21.52 34.82 -6.54
CA SER A 331 -20.41 35.18 -7.44
C SER A 331 -19.15 35.50 -6.66
N ARG A 332 -19.25 36.33 -5.62
CA ARG A 332 -18.10 36.70 -4.78
C ARG A 332 -17.47 35.51 -4.07
N ALA A 333 -18.29 34.63 -3.49
CA ALA A 333 -17.80 33.43 -2.82
C ALA A 333 -17.09 32.48 -3.82
N ILE A 334 -17.66 32.29 -5.00
CA ILE A 334 -17.07 31.44 -6.06
C ILE A 334 -15.78 32.04 -6.61
N GLU A 335 -15.74 33.36 -6.84
CA GLU A 335 -14.53 34.05 -7.25
C GLU A 335 -13.42 33.90 -6.21
N ARG A 336 -13.76 33.99 -4.92
CA ARG A 336 -12.79 33.77 -3.85
C ARG A 336 -12.27 32.33 -3.85
N ALA A 337 -13.14 31.33 -4.02
CA ALA A 337 -12.72 29.94 -4.15
C ALA A 337 -11.76 29.73 -5.34
N LEU A 338 -12.05 30.33 -6.51
CA LEU A 338 -11.20 30.23 -7.71
C LEU A 338 -9.88 31.01 -7.60
N GLN A 339 -9.83 32.08 -6.81
CA GLN A 339 -8.58 32.77 -6.51
C GLN A 339 -7.65 31.92 -5.64
N LEU A 340 -8.23 31.15 -4.72
CA LEU A 340 -7.50 30.27 -3.81
C LEU A 340 -7.09 28.96 -4.49
N ASP A 341 -7.97 28.40 -5.31
CA ASP A 341 -7.70 27.23 -6.14
C ASP A 341 -8.21 27.45 -7.58
N PRO A 342 -7.33 27.88 -8.49
CA PRO A 342 -7.67 28.09 -9.90
C PRO A 342 -8.07 26.81 -10.66
N SER A 343 -7.86 25.63 -10.07
CA SER A 343 -8.16 24.32 -10.67
C SER A 343 -9.48 23.69 -10.19
N ASP A 344 -10.20 24.35 -9.27
CA ASP A 344 -11.44 23.83 -8.68
C ASP A 344 -12.59 23.77 -9.71
N ALA A 345 -12.77 22.59 -10.29
CA ALA A 345 -13.79 22.29 -11.28
C ALA A 345 -15.22 22.58 -10.78
N GLN A 346 -15.51 22.34 -9.50
CA GLN A 346 -16.84 22.55 -8.95
C GLN A 346 -17.15 24.05 -8.80
N SER A 347 -16.13 24.87 -8.49
CA SER A 347 -16.29 26.32 -8.50
C SER A 347 -16.53 26.88 -9.90
N TYR A 348 -15.87 26.36 -10.94
CA TYR A 348 -16.22 26.71 -12.33
C TYR A 348 -17.66 26.32 -12.72
N PHE A 349 -18.11 25.12 -12.32
CA PHE A 349 -19.48 24.68 -12.54
C PHE A 349 -20.50 25.61 -11.86
N ASN A 350 -20.24 25.97 -10.59
CA ASN A 350 -21.08 26.91 -9.85
C ASN A 350 -21.07 28.30 -10.50
N ARG A 351 -19.93 28.77 -11.01
CA ARG A 351 -19.81 30.03 -11.76
C ARG A 351 -20.71 30.03 -13.01
N GLY A 352 -20.70 28.93 -13.76
CA GLY A 352 -21.58 28.75 -14.92
C GLY A 352 -23.07 28.84 -14.57
N GLN A 353 -23.48 28.21 -13.46
CA GLN A 353 -24.86 28.29 -12.97
C GLN A 353 -25.27 29.73 -12.60
N VAL A 354 -24.39 30.49 -11.96
CA VAL A 354 -24.62 31.91 -11.63
C VAL A 354 -24.78 32.75 -12.90
N PHE A 355 -23.89 32.57 -13.90
CA PHE A 355 -23.99 33.29 -15.17
C PHE A 355 -25.28 33.00 -15.94
N LEU A 356 -25.72 31.74 -15.98
CA LEU A 356 -27.01 31.40 -16.60
C LEU A 356 -28.14 32.17 -15.94
N LYS A 357 -28.18 32.24 -14.61
CA LYS A 357 -29.23 32.96 -13.87
C LYS A 357 -29.21 34.47 -14.13
N PHE A 358 -28.04 35.10 -14.22
CA PHE A 358 -27.95 36.51 -14.59
C PHE A 358 -28.39 36.80 -16.03
N LYS A 359 -28.17 35.87 -16.98
CA LYS A 359 -28.61 36.04 -18.38
C LYS A 359 -30.14 36.05 -18.53
N TYR A 360 -30.87 35.42 -17.61
CA TYR A 360 -32.35 35.40 -17.60
C TYR A 360 -32.99 36.55 -16.80
N LEU A 361 -32.20 37.44 -16.18
CA LEU A 361 -32.71 38.60 -15.43
C LEU A 361 -32.72 39.91 -16.27
N PHE A 362 -32.24 39.87 -17.51
CA PHE A 362 -32.12 41.02 -18.41
C PHE A 362 -32.90 40.86 -19.74
N PHE A 363 -33.87 39.95 -19.78
CA PHE A 363 -34.92 39.85 -20.80
C PHE A 363 -36.26 39.74 -20.09
#